data_AF-A0A372IID6-F1
#
_entry.id   AF-A0A372IID6-F1
#
_cell.length_a   1.000
_cell.length_b   1.000
_cell.length_c   1.000
_cell.angle_alpha   90.00
_cell.angle_beta   90.00
_cell.angle_gamma   90.00
#
_symmetry.space_group_name_H-M   'P 1'
#
loop_
_entity.id
_entity.type
_entity.pdbx_description
1 polymer ?
#
loop_
_entity_poly.entity_id
_entity_poly.type
_entity_poly.pdbx_seq_one_letter_code
_entity_poly.pdbx_strand_id
1 'polypeptide(L)'
;MRLKTRSALALVVATLVVSPAVGQTSGDMRPLREVIGDGDQPASYIGTRCAAFFVATSEAMGDLIDAEMAQEAQGIARAFLGSAIGSMQARGMSQEDADAAAREEAGDLTAAYEARFAANRAAGDPAFSADPVFIADNADCLAALNGE
;
A
#
# COMPACT_ATOMS: atom_id res chain seq x y z
N MET A 1 3.02 -60.81 18.71
CA MET A 1 2.06 -59.96 19.47
C MET A 1 2.22 -58.53 18.96
N ARG A 2 1.22 -57.97 18.28
CA ARG A 2 1.27 -56.64 17.64
C ARG A 2 0.74 -55.59 18.61
N LEU A 3 1.51 -54.53 18.89
CA LEU A 3 0.96 -53.29 19.46
C LEU A 3 0.69 -52.30 18.31
N LYS A 4 -0.60 -52.11 18.01
CA LYS A 4 -1.18 -50.83 17.54
C LYS A 4 -1.01 -49.85 18.72
N THR A 5 -0.82 -48.54 18.58
CA THR A 5 -1.66 -47.60 17.84
C THR A 5 -0.95 -46.24 17.72
N ARG A 6 -0.89 -45.75 16.49
CA ARG A 6 -0.80 -44.36 15.97
C ARG A 6 -0.86 -43.21 17.02
N SER A 7 0.22 -42.44 17.11
CA SER A 7 0.21 -41.00 17.46
C SER A 7 0.56 -40.25 16.17
N ALA A 8 -0.39 -39.63 15.48
CA ALA A 8 -0.89 -38.27 15.72
C ALA A 8 0.18 -37.21 15.43
N LEU A 9 0.00 -36.57 14.26
CA LEU A 9 0.26 -35.17 13.96
C LEU A 9 1.60 -34.57 14.40
N ALA A 10 2.51 -34.42 13.44
CA ALA A 10 3.49 -33.34 13.46
C ALA A 10 3.46 -32.67 12.09
N LEU A 11 2.43 -31.84 11.89
CA LEU A 11 2.36 -30.86 10.81
C LEU A 11 3.44 -29.82 11.10
N VAL A 12 4.56 -29.88 10.36
CA VAL A 12 5.62 -28.88 10.45
C VAL A 12 5.10 -27.58 9.84
N VAL A 13 4.87 -26.63 10.73
CA VAL A 13 4.70 -25.19 10.47
C VAL A 13 6.04 -24.62 10.01
N ALA A 14 6.05 -23.92 8.86
CA ALA A 14 7.00 -22.88 8.44
C ALA A 14 6.95 -22.77 6.91
N THR A 15 6.62 -21.67 6.25
CA THR A 15 6.43 -20.27 6.66
C THR A 15 5.50 -19.68 5.60
N LEU A 16 4.29 -19.30 6.01
CA LEU A 16 3.54 -18.29 5.28
C LEU A 16 4.45 -17.07 5.22
N VAL A 17 4.78 -16.63 4.01
CA VAL A 17 5.18 -15.26 3.77
C VAL A 17 3.94 -14.46 4.12
N VAL A 18 3.80 -14.11 5.40
CA VAL A 18 2.81 -13.13 5.83
C VAL A 18 3.36 -11.83 5.29
N SER A 19 3.00 -11.51 4.05
CA SER A 19 3.19 -10.18 3.52
C SER A 19 2.40 -9.25 4.45
N PRO A 20 3.07 -8.37 5.23
CA PRO A 20 2.40 -7.50 6.20
C PRO A 20 1.48 -6.46 5.55
N ALA A 21 1.32 -6.48 4.22
CA ALA A 21 0.38 -5.66 3.48
C ALA A 21 -1.02 -6.27 3.33
N VAL A 22 -1.18 -7.59 3.55
CA VAL A 22 -2.49 -8.26 3.40
C VAL A 22 -3.33 -8.01 4.66
N GLY A 23 -4.09 -6.91 4.70
CA GLY A 23 -5.12 -6.75 5.73
C GLY A 23 -5.45 -5.35 6.23
N GLN A 24 -4.92 -4.27 5.65
CA GLN A 24 -5.44 -2.95 6.01
C GLN A 24 -6.82 -2.75 5.37
N THR A 25 -7.87 -3.00 6.15
CA THR A 25 -9.21 -2.54 5.78
C THR A 25 -9.26 -1.01 5.84
N SER A 26 -10.22 -0.36 5.16
CA SER A 26 -10.31 1.11 5.12
C SER A 26 -10.41 1.78 6.50
N GLY A 27 -10.88 1.04 7.52
CA GLY A 27 -10.91 1.47 8.92
C GLY A 27 -9.59 1.29 9.69
N ASP A 28 -8.68 0.46 9.19
CA ASP A 28 -7.41 0.09 9.85
C ASP A 28 -6.18 0.78 9.23
N MET A 29 -6.36 1.57 8.17
CA MET A 29 -5.28 2.36 7.60
C MET A 29 -4.79 3.39 8.62
N ARG A 30 -3.55 3.20 9.08
CA ARG A 30 -2.80 4.18 9.86
C ARG A 30 -2.02 5.12 8.93
N PRO A 31 -1.66 6.33 9.38
CA PRO A 31 -0.74 7.21 8.68
C PRO A 31 0.60 6.53 8.34
N LEU A 32 1.13 6.83 7.15
CA LEU A 32 2.38 6.27 6.63
C LEU A 32 3.55 6.44 7.59
N ARG A 33 3.73 7.65 8.15
CA ARG A 33 4.76 7.92 9.17
C ARG A 33 4.71 6.99 10.39
N GLU A 34 3.53 6.58 10.82
CA GLU A 34 3.37 5.69 11.99
C GLU A 34 3.81 4.28 11.64
N VAL A 35 3.36 3.79 10.49
CA VAL A 35 3.70 2.45 10.00
C VAL A 35 5.21 2.30 9.74
N ILE A 36 5.86 3.34 9.20
CA ILE A 36 7.32 3.35 9.02
C ILE A 36 8.04 3.46 10.37
N GLY A 37 7.56 4.35 11.25
CA GLY A 37 8.18 4.61 12.55
C GLY A 37 8.21 3.38 13.48
N ASP A 38 7.19 2.54 13.38
CA ASP A 38 7.12 1.26 14.09
C ASP A 38 8.07 0.19 13.51
N GLY A 39 8.63 0.42 12.32
CA GLY A 39 9.48 -0.54 11.61
C GLY A 39 8.70 -1.72 11.03
N ASP A 40 7.38 -1.60 10.92
CA ASP A 40 6.47 -2.69 10.55
C ASP A 40 6.54 -3.06 9.06
N GLN A 41 7.10 -2.17 8.21
CA GLN A 41 7.05 -2.31 6.76
C GLN A 41 8.42 -2.14 6.08
N PRO A 42 8.65 -2.83 4.94
CA PRO A 42 9.87 -2.68 4.17
C PRO A 42 9.96 -1.32 3.48
N ALA A 43 11.18 -0.86 3.12
CA ALA A 43 11.37 0.40 2.41
C ALA A 43 10.57 0.52 1.09
N SER A 44 10.33 -0.60 0.41
CA SER A 44 9.49 -0.66 -0.80
C SER A 44 8.03 -0.23 -0.54
N TYR A 45 7.54 -0.37 0.70
CA TYR A 45 6.18 -0.03 1.09
C TYR A 45 5.88 1.47 0.93
N ILE A 46 6.88 2.34 1.12
CA ILE A 46 6.72 3.78 0.93
C ILE A 46 6.35 4.06 -0.54
N GLY A 47 7.04 3.41 -1.47
CA GLY A 47 6.77 3.58 -2.90
C GLY A 47 5.41 3.04 -3.32
N THR A 48 5.02 1.84 -2.88
CA THR A 48 3.69 1.29 -3.22
C THR A 48 2.56 2.07 -2.57
N ARG A 49 2.73 2.52 -1.31
CA ARG A 49 1.75 3.37 -0.61
C ARG A 49 1.56 4.71 -1.29
N CYS A 50 2.65 5.41 -1.64
CA CYS A 50 2.54 6.70 -2.31
C CYS A 50 2.01 6.56 -3.74
N ALA A 51 2.39 5.50 -4.47
CA ALA A 51 1.79 5.21 -5.77
C ALA A 51 0.26 5.03 -5.67
N ALA A 52 -0.20 4.21 -4.73
CA ALA A 52 -1.61 3.99 -4.47
C ALA A 52 -2.36 5.26 -4.05
N PHE A 53 -1.74 6.07 -3.18
CA PHE A 53 -2.30 7.34 -2.72
C PHE A 53 -2.60 8.30 -3.89
N PHE A 54 -1.65 8.51 -4.79
CA PHE A 54 -1.83 9.42 -5.93
C PHE A 54 -2.85 8.89 -6.94
N VAL A 55 -2.86 7.58 -7.21
CA VAL A 55 -3.87 6.95 -8.08
C VAL A 55 -5.26 7.15 -7.49
N ALA A 56 -5.50 6.67 -6.27
CA ALA A 56 -6.81 6.75 -5.64
C ALA A 56 -7.30 8.19 -5.46
N THR A 57 -6.40 9.12 -5.15
CA THR A 57 -6.74 10.55 -5.03
C THR A 57 -7.15 11.15 -6.37
N SER A 58 -6.40 10.87 -7.44
CA SER A 58 -6.74 11.36 -8.78
C SER A 58 -8.10 10.84 -9.26
N GLU A 59 -8.40 9.57 -9.01
CA GLU A 59 -9.69 8.96 -9.37
C GLU A 59 -10.83 9.53 -8.52
N ALA A 60 -10.60 9.75 -7.23
CA ALA A 60 -11.59 10.34 -6.34
C ALA A 60 -11.86 11.83 -6.64
N MET A 61 -10.90 12.55 -7.23
CA MET A 61 -11.10 13.92 -7.70
C MET A 61 -11.90 13.97 -9.01
N GLY A 62 -11.72 12.99 -9.90
CA GLY A 62 -12.50 12.86 -11.14
C GLY A 62 -12.48 14.15 -11.96
N ASP A 63 -13.66 14.67 -12.31
CA ASP A 63 -13.82 15.89 -13.12
C ASP A 63 -13.37 17.19 -12.42
N LEU A 64 -12.96 17.15 -11.15
CA LEU A 64 -12.41 18.31 -10.44
C LEU A 64 -10.97 18.65 -10.84
N ILE A 65 -10.27 17.70 -11.46
CA ILE A 65 -8.93 17.89 -12.02
C ILE A 65 -8.98 17.75 -13.54
N ASP A 66 -8.13 18.49 -14.24
CA ASP A 66 -8.03 18.34 -15.69
C ASP A 66 -7.18 17.12 -16.08
N ALA A 67 -7.15 16.83 -17.39
CA ALA A 67 -6.42 15.69 -17.92
C ALA A 67 -4.89 15.82 -17.71
N GLU A 68 -4.35 17.03 -17.61
CA GLU A 68 -2.93 17.26 -17.38
C GLU A 68 -2.56 16.91 -15.94
N MET A 69 -3.34 17.39 -14.97
CA MET A 69 -3.21 17.05 -13.56
C MET A 69 -3.38 15.54 -13.32
N ALA A 70 -4.34 14.90 -13.99
CA ALA A 70 -4.51 13.44 -13.90
C ALA A 70 -3.30 12.68 -14.46
N GLN A 71 -2.72 13.14 -15.57
CA GLN A 71 -1.50 12.57 -16.14
C GLN A 71 -0.28 12.77 -15.23
N GLU A 72 -0.17 13.92 -14.58
CA GLU A 72 0.88 14.21 -13.61
C GLU A 72 0.79 13.28 -12.40
N ALA A 73 -0.40 13.12 -11.82
CA ALA A 73 -0.62 12.18 -10.70
C ALA A 73 -0.25 10.74 -11.08
N GLN A 74 -0.61 10.29 -12.29
CA GLN A 74 -0.17 8.98 -12.79
C GLN A 74 1.34 8.90 -13.02
N GLY A 75 1.98 9.98 -13.47
CA GLY A 75 3.43 10.07 -13.61
C GLY A 75 4.15 9.91 -12.28
N ILE A 76 3.69 10.62 -11.25
CA ILE A 76 4.18 10.52 -9.88
C ILE A 76 3.98 9.10 -9.35
N ALA A 77 2.79 8.52 -9.51
CA ALA A 77 2.51 7.16 -9.07
C ALA A 77 3.43 6.12 -9.74
N ARG A 78 3.70 6.25 -11.04
CA ARG A 78 4.66 5.38 -11.76
C ARG A 78 6.09 5.53 -11.23
N ALA A 79 6.52 6.75 -10.89
CA ALA A 79 7.84 6.98 -10.32
C ALA A 79 7.99 6.29 -8.95
N PHE A 80 6.99 6.42 -8.08
CA PHE A 80 6.97 5.73 -6.79
C PHE A 80 6.94 4.20 -6.92
N LEU A 81 6.14 3.67 -7.84
CA LEU A 81 6.10 2.23 -8.11
C LEU A 81 7.46 1.72 -8.62
N GLY A 82 8.11 2.48 -9.51
CA GLY A 82 9.47 2.18 -9.97
C GLY A 82 10.50 2.17 -8.84
N SER A 83 10.40 3.10 -7.89
CA SER A 83 11.23 3.13 -6.68
C SER A 83 11.01 1.90 -5.80
N ALA A 84 9.75 1.50 -5.58
CA ALA A 84 9.41 0.29 -4.83
C ALA A 84 10.01 -0.96 -5.48
N ILE A 85 9.83 -1.12 -6.79
CA ILE A 85 10.39 -2.23 -7.57
C ILE A 85 11.93 -2.25 -7.45
N GLY A 86 12.59 -1.09 -7.57
CA GLY A 86 14.04 -0.98 -7.39
C GLY A 86 14.49 -1.41 -5.99
N SER A 87 13.76 -0.99 -4.95
CA SER A 87 14.03 -1.42 -3.57
C SER A 87 13.83 -2.92 -3.37
N MET A 88 12.84 -3.53 -4.02
CA MET A 88 12.58 -4.97 -3.98
C MET A 88 13.70 -5.75 -4.67
N GLN A 89 14.16 -5.31 -5.84
CA GLN A 89 15.29 -5.91 -6.55
C GLN A 89 16.61 -5.81 -5.78
N ALA A 90 16.86 -4.67 -5.13
CA ALA A 90 18.04 -4.48 -4.27
C ALA A 90 18.10 -5.49 -3.10
N ARG A 91 16.96 -6.09 -2.73
CA ARG A 91 16.85 -7.13 -1.71
C ARG A 91 16.87 -8.56 -2.29
N GLY A 92 17.14 -8.70 -3.59
CA GLY A 92 17.33 -9.98 -4.25
C GLY A 92 16.11 -10.55 -4.98
N MET A 93 15.00 -9.80 -5.08
CA MET A 93 13.89 -10.21 -5.93
C MET A 93 14.25 -10.06 -7.41
N SER A 94 13.71 -10.96 -8.25
CA SER A 94 13.78 -10.78 -9.70
C SER A 94 12.97 -9.57 -10.14
N GLN A 95 13.24 -9.04 -11.33
CA GLN A 95 12.47 -7.92 -11.86
C GLN A 95 10.98 -8.28 -12.03
N GLU A 96 10.69 -9.49 -12.50
CA GLU A 96 9.31 -9.98 -12.70
C GLU A 96 8.57 -10.11 -11.37
N ASP A 97 9.18 -10.74 -10.37
CA ASP A 97 8.56 -10.91 -9.06
C ASP A 97 8.37 -9.57 -8.35
N ALA A 98 9.34 -8.65 -8.47
CA ALA A 98 9.25 -7.32 -7.89
C ALA A 98 8.13 -6.47 -8.54
N ASP A 99 7.99 -6.51 -9.87
CA ASP A 99 6.90 -5.82 -10.57
C ASP A 99 5.53 -6.40 -10.17
N ALA A 100 5.40 -7.73 -10.12
CA ALA A 100 4.17 -8.38 -9.68
C ALA A 100 3.81 -8.01 -8.23
N ALA A 101 4.74 -8.13 -7.30
CA ALA A 101 4.53 -7.82 -5.89
C ALA A 101 4.20 -6.35 -5.66
N ALA A 102 4.92 -5.43 -6.32
CA ALA A 102 4.67 -4.01 -6.18
C ALA A 102 3.29 -3.60 -6.75
N ARG A 103 2.86 -4.20 -7.86
CA ARG A 103 1.53 -3.95 -8.44
C ARG A 103 0.40 -4.53 -7.59
N GLU A 104 0.58 -5.72 -7.05
CA GLU A 104 -0.38 -6.33 -6.13
C GLU A 104 -0.55 -5.45 -4.89
N GLU A 105 0.57 -5.08 -4.23
CA GLU A 105 0.54 -4.22 -3.04
C GLU A 105 -0.04 -2.84 -3.34
N ALA A 106 0.34 -2.20 -4.45
CA ALA A 106 -0.23 -0.91 -4.85
C ALA A 106 -1.72 -1.02 -5.18
N GLY A 107 -2.18 -2.12 -5.79
CA GLY A 107 -3.58 -2.38 -6.09
C GLY A 107 -4.42 -2.51 -4.82
N ASP A 108 -3.96 -3.31 -3.86
CA ASP A 108 -4.63 -3.48 -2.57
C ASP A 108 -4.73 -2.16 -1.80
N LEU A 109 -3.64 -1.38 -1.79
CA LEU A 109 -3.60 -0.07 -1.15
C LEU A 109 -4.51 0.94 -1.85
N THR A 110 -4.61 0.89 -3.19
CA THR A 110 -5.49 1.77 -3.97
C THR A 110 -6.94 1.50 -3.59
N ALA A 111 -7.35 0.23 -3.55
CA ALA A 111 -8.68 -0.17 -3.12
C ALA A 111 -8.99 0.26 -1.67
N ALA A 112 -7.99 0.21 -0.78
CA ALA A 112 -8.15 0.66 0.61
C ALA A 112 -8.40 2.18 0.71
N TYR A 113 -7.64 2.99 -0.04
CA TYR A 113 -7.88 4.44 -0.14
C TYR A 113 -9.25 4.76 -0.75
N GLU A 114 -9.62 4.11 -1.85
CA GLU A 114 -10.92 4.31 -2.49
C GLU A 114 -12.07 4.01 -1.53
N ALA A 115 -12.00 2.88 -0.82
CA ALA A 115 -12.99 2.49 0.18
C ALA A 115 -13.07 3.51 1.33
N ARG A 116 -11.93 4.07 1.75
CA ARG A 116 -11.86 5.12 2.77
C ARG A 116 -12.51 6.42 2.27
N PHE A 117 -12.18 6.87 1.07
CA PHE A 117 -12.78 8.07 0.47
C PHE A 117 -14.29 7.91 0.26
N ALA A 118 -14.74 6.72 -0.14
CA ALA A 118 -16.16 6.40 -0.24
C ALA A 118 -16.86 6.46 1.12
N ALA A 119 -16.23 5.95 2.18
CA ALA A 119 -16.77 6.02 3.54
C ALA A 119 -16.87 7.47 4.05
N ASN A 120 -15.83 8.29 3.85
CA ASN A 120 -15.86 9.71 4.22
C ASN A 120 -17.01 10.46 3.50
N ARG A 121 -17.15 10.24 2.19
CA ARG A 121 -18.27 10.82 1.41
C ARG A 121 -19.63 10.37 1.94
N ALA A 122 -19.78 9.09 2.27
CA ALA A 122 -21.03 8.55 2.81
C ALA A 122 -21.37 9.12 4.20
N ALA A 123 -20.37 9.51 4.99
CA ALA A 123 -20.53 10.19 6.27
C ALA A 123 -20.90 11.68 6.15
N GLY A 124 -20.87 12.25 4.93
CA GLY A 124 -21.07 13.68 4.71
C GLY A 124 -19.84 14.54 5.02
N ASP A 125 -18.71 13.91 5.29
CA ASP A 125 -17.43 14.58 5.48
C ASP A 125 -16.79 14.89 4.11
N PRO A 126 -15.99 15.96 4.01
CA PRO A 126 -15.14 16.16 2.84
C PRO A 126 -14.24 14.94 2.64
N ALA A 127 -14.23 14.37 1.43
CA ALA A 127 -13.52 13.13 1.13
C ALA A 127 -12.03 13.15 1.53
N PHE A 128 -11.42 14.34 1.48
CA PHE A 128 -9.98 14.56 1.64
C PHE A 128 -9.63 15.45 2.85
N SER A 129 -10.25 16.63 2.97
CA SER A 129 -9.73 17.71 3.82
C SER A 129 -9.93 17.52 5.31
N ALA A 130 -10.76 16.56 5.73
CA ALA A 130 -10.96 16.19 7.13
C ALA A 130 -10.36 14.81 7.46
N ASP A 131 -9.79 14.11 6.48
CA ASP A 131 -9.26 12.78 6.67
C ASP A 131 -7.81 12.84 7.20
N PRO A 132 -7.56 12.43 8.46
CA PRO A 132 -6.22 12.51 9.04
C PRO A 132 -5.20 11.64 8.33
N VAL A 133 -5.61 10.52 7.73
CA VAL A 133 -4.72 9.63 6.97
C VAL A 133 -4.38 10.29 5.64
N PHE A 134 -5.38 10.87 4.95
CA PHE A 134 -5.12 11.62 3.72
C PHE A 134 -4.14 12.76 3.96
N ILE A 135 -4.36 13.58 4.98
CA ILE A 135 -3.51 14.74 5.29
C ILE A 135 -2.08 14.30 5.60
N ALA A 136 -1.92 13.27 6.43
CA ALA A 136 -0.61 12.77 6.82
C ALA A 136 0.13 12.14 5.62
N ASP A 137 -0.54 11.27 4.86
CA ASP A 137 0.06 10.56 3.73
C ASP A 137 0.35 11.51 2.57
N ASN A 138 -0.48 12.55 2.34
CA ASN A 138 -0.18 13.60 1.38
C ASN A 138 1.14 14.31 1.72
N ALA A 139 1.32 14.70 2.99
CA ALA A 139 2.55 15.35 3.43
C ALA A 139 3.76 14.42 3.31
N ASP A 140 3.63 13.15 3.73
CA ASP A 140 4.73 12.18 3.68
C ASP A 140 5.12 11.80 2.24
N CYS A 141 4.14 11.63 1.35
CA CYS A 141 4.41 11.32 -0.05
C CYS A 141 4.99 12.50 -0.81
N LEU A 142 4.60 13.74 -0.50
CA LEU A 142 5.26 14.93 -1.06
C LEU A 142 6.70 15.08 -0.54
N ALA A 143 6.96 14.83 0.75
CA ALA A 143 8.31 14.82 1.30
C ALA A 143 9.18 13.75 0.62
N ALA A 144 8.65 12.53 0.45
CA ALA A 144 9.34 11.44 -0.24
C ALA A 144 9.65 11.77 -1.71
N LEU A 145 8.77 12.50 -2.39
CA LEU A 145 9.02 12.98 -3.77
C LEU A 145 10.19 13.96 -3.84
N ASN A 146 10.36 14.78 -2.80
CA ASN A 146 11.43 15.79 -2.68
C ASN A 146 12.74 15.23 -2.09
N GLY A 147 12.75 13.97 -1.64
CA GLY A 147 13.91 13.33 -1.02
C GLY A 147 14.17 13.77 0.42
N GLU A 148 13.11 14.17 1.14
CA GLU A 148 13.13 14.63 2.54
C GLU A 148 12.83 13.50 3.54
#